data_AF-A0A6A4LC69-F1
#
_entry.id   AF-A0A6A4LC69-F1
#
_cell.length_a   1.000
_cell.length_b   1.000
_cell.length_c   1.000
_cell.angle_alpha   90.00
_cell.angle_beta   90.00
_cell.angle_gamma   90.00
#
_symmetry.space_group_name_H-M   'P 1'
#
loop_
_entity.id
_entity.type
_entity.pdbx_description
1 polymer ?
#
loop_
_entity_poly.entity_id
_entity_poly.type
_entity_poly.pdbx_seq_one_letter_code
_entity_poly.pdbx_strand_id
1 'polypeptide(L)'
;MKKHSPDIFRTNFFGEKFVIICGPSGHKFLFSNEDKHFTVYLPKAIQKLFFSTQQNTDNGLSNDEMKLPQFLAFILKPEALVWTPYIIQKQLKTHLEGKAEVKIYPFSRSITLTLACRFFLGIENPERVAKLVCQFNKVTHGMHTLPLNIPGTAFYSAIKATGVIRKELADVIAEKRARVASGAPTQDMCTAMIVEGMSDEDISEKITGLLVLDIVQLLIP
;
A
#
# COMPACT_ATOMS: atom_id res chain seq x y z
N MET A 1 -9.76 28.09 5.75
CA MET A 1 -8.58 28.48 6.54
C MET A 1 -8.73 29.93 6.97
N LYS A 2 -8.71 30.26 8.27
CA LYS A 2 -8.98 31.63 8.77
C LYS A 2 -7.72 32.46 9.09
N LYS A 3 -6.58 31.81 9.35
CA LYS A 3 -5.33 32.46 9.83
C LYS A 3 -4.22 32.54 8.77
N HIS A 4 -4.28 31.71 7.74
CA HIS A 4 -3.28 31.64 6.67
C HIS A 4 -3.92 31.93 5.32
N SER A 5 -3.09 32.26 4.33
CA SER A 5 -3.54 32.45 2.94
C SER A 5 -4.35 31.23 2.47
N PRO A 6 -5.50 31.44 1.81
CA PRO A 6 -6.36 30.36 1.34
C PRO A 6 -5.74 29.54 0.21
N ASP A 7 -4.76 30.10 -0.51
CA ASP A 7 -4.19 29.50 -1.72
C ASP A 7 -2.86 28.79 -1.46
N ILE A 8 -1.97 29.40 -0.69
CA ILE A 8 -0.64 28.85 -0.39
C ILE A 8 -0.09 29.41 0.92
N PHE A 9 0.42 28.55 1.79
CA PHE A 9 1.07 28.99 3.02
C PHE A 9 2.18 28.03 3.45
N ARG A 10 3.10 28.54 4.30
CA ARG A 10 4.19 27.76 4.86
C ARG A 10 3.88 27.38 6.30
N THR A 11 4.29 26.18 6.70
CA THR A 11 4.18 25.69 8.08
C THR A 11 5.40 24.83 8.45
N ASN A 12 5.58 24.56 9.73
CA ASN A 12 6.54 23.58 10.22
C ASN A 12 5.75 22.45 10.90
N PHE A 13 5.95 21.22 10.45
CA PHE A 13 5.28 20.04 10.98
C PHE A 13 6.31 18.94 11.20
N PHE A 14 6.36 18.38 12.42
CA PHE A 14 7.36 17.39 12.84
C PHE A 14 8.83 17.77 12.54
N GLY A 15 9.16 19.07 12.65
CA GLY A 15 10.52 19.57 12.42
C GLY A 15 10.88 19.80 10.95
N GLU A 16 9.94 19.55 10.04
CA GLU A 16 10.11 19.73 8.60
C GLU A 16 9.29 20.92 8.10
N LYS A 17 9.86 21.63 7.13
CA LYS A 17 9.22 22.81 6.52
C LYS A 17 8.31 22.36 5.40
N PHE A 18 7.02 22.66 5.52
CA PHE A 18 6.02 22.35 4.50
C PHE A 18 5.51 23.61 3.84
N VAL A 19 5.24 23.51 2.55
CA VAL A 19 4.42 24.45 1.79
C VAL A 19 3.11 23.74 1.49
N ILE A 20 2.01 24.27 2.00
CA ILE A 20 0.67 23.75 1.73
C ILE A 20 0.09 24.56 0.58
N ILE A 21 -0.20 23.86 -0.52
CA ILE A 21 -0.83 24.40 -1.72
C ILE A 21 -2.28 23.96 -1.72
N CYS A 22 -3.20 24.90 -1.91
CA CYS A 22 -4.63 24.65 -1.82
C CYS A 22 -5.36 24.97 -3.12
N GLY A 23 -6.53 24.35 -3.26
CA GLY A 23 -7.46 24.61 -4.35
C GLY A 23 -7.09 23.94 -5.68
N PRO A 24 -8.04 23.90 -6.63
CA PRO A 24 -7.87 23.15 -7.88
C PRO A 24 -6.67 23.61 -8.72
N SER A 25 -6.45 24.92 -8.82
CA SER A 25 -5.32 25.49 -9.58
C SER A 25 -3.97 25.08 -8.99
N GLY A 26 -3.86 25.08 -7.66
CA GLY A 26 -2.65 24.68 -6.95
C GLY A 26 -2.37 23.18 -7.10
N HIS A 27 -3.40 22.33 -6.95
CA HIS A 27 -3.27 20.90 -7.18
C HIS A 27 -2.89 20.60 -8.64
N LYS A 28 -3.52 21.26 -9.62
CA LYS A 28 -3.15 21.12 -11.03
C LYS A 28 -1.69 21.51 -11.28
N PHE A 29 -1.23 22.61 -10.67
CA PHE A 29 0.17 23.01 -10.77
C PHE A 29 1.12 21.96 -10.19
N LEU A 30 0.78 21.37 -9.03
CA LEU A 30 1.58 20.32 -8.41
C LEU A 30 1.66 19.07 -9.30
N PHE A 31 0.52 18.53 -9.73
CA PHE A 31 0.46 17.28 -10.52
C PHE A 31 0.96 17.46 -11.97
N SER A 32 0.77 18.63 -12.61
CA SER A 32 1.30 18.88 -13.96
C SER A 32 2.82 19.05 -14.03
N ASN A 33 3.46 19.23 -12.87
CA ASN A 33 4.90 19.43 -12.74
C ASN A 33 5.58 18.34 -11.88
N GLU A 34 4.90 17.21 -11.70
CA GLU A 34 5.52 15.99 -11.17
C GLU A 34 6.73 15.62 -12.03
N ASP A 35 7.81 15.18 -11.39
CA ASP A 35 9.14 14.85 -11.95
C ASP A 35 9.93 16.00 -12.60
N LYS A 36 9.31 17.18 -12.78
CA LYS A 36 9.99 18.38 -13.27
C LYS A 36 10.45 19.27 -12.12
N HIS A 37 9.54 19.51 -11.18
CA HIS A 37 9.76 20.42 -10.05
C HIS A 37 9.38 19.79 -8.71
N PHE A 38 8.60 18.71 -8.74
CA PHE A 38 8.12 18.03 -7.54
C PHE A 38 8.45 16.54 -7.61
N THR A 39 8.86 15.99 -6.49
CA THR A 39 9.01 14.54 -6.28
C THR A 39 8.10 14.10 -5.15
N VAL A 40 7.72 12.83 -5.17
CA VAL A 40 6.88 12.26 -4.11
C VAL A 40 7.64 12.28 -2.78
N TYR A 41 7.03 12.90 -1.78
CA TYR A 41 7.53 12.89 -0.41
C TYR A 41 6.65 11.99 0.45
N LEU A 42 7.26 11.00 1.11
CA LEU A 42 6.61 10.19 2.14
C LEU A 42 7.13 10.59 3.53
N PRO A 43 6.28 10.71 4.56
CA PRO A 43 6.74 10.93 5.93
C PRO A 43 7.75 9.87 6.41
N LYS A 44 8.70 10.28 7.25
CA LYS A 44 9.74 9.41 7.84
C LYS A 44 9.21 8.11 8.47
N ALA A 45 8.02 8.15 9.07
CA ALA A 45 7.39 6.94 9.61
C ALA A 45 7.08 5.91 8.51
N ILE A 46 6.53 6.36 7.38
CA ILE A 46 6.25 5.51 6.21
C ILE A 46 7.57 5.01 5.61
N GLN A 47 8.55 5.90 5.42
CA GLN A 47 9.87 5.54 4.89
C GLN A 47 10.52 4.40 5.70
N LYS A 48 10.59 4.56 7.03
CA LYS A 48 11.18 3.55 7.93
C LYS A 48 10.42 2.24 7.95
N LEU A 49 9.11 2.26 7.77
CA LEU A 49 8.32 1.04 7.73
C LEU A 49 8.62 0.25 6.46
N PHE A 50 8.67 0.91 5.29
CA PHE A 50 8.60 0.20 4.00
C PHE A 50 9.89 0.20 3.18
N PHE A 51 10.72 1.24 3.28
CA PHE A 51 11.88 1.47 2.40
C PHE A 51 13.20 1.29 3.16
N SER A 52 13.41 0.13 3.78
CA SER A 52 14.59 -0.14 4.61
C SER A 52 15.92 -0.09 3.87
N THR A 53 15.91 -0.21 2.54
CA THR A 53 17.09 -0.38 1.68
C THR A 53 17.61 0.96 1.12
N GLN A 54 16.82 2.05 1.21
CA GLN A 54 17.18 3.38 0.68
C GLN A 54 17.66 4.38 1.76
N GLN A 55 18.31 3.90 2.82
CA GLN A 55 18.76 4.77 3.93
C GLN A 55 19.85 5.79 3.57
N ASN A 56 20.34 5.87 2.32
CA ASN A 56 21.52 6.66 1.98
C ASN A 56 21.31 7.76 0.93
N THR A 57 20.09 8.07 0.51
CA THR A 57 19.88 9.18 -0.43
C THR A 57 18.81 10.13 0.10
N ASP A 58 19.25 11.36 0.43
CA ASP A 58 18.40 12.56 0.59
C ASP A 58 17.64 12.94 -0.70
N ASN A 59 17.83 12.15 -1.76
CA ASN A 59 17.12 12.29 -3.02
C ASN A 59 15.83 11.48 -2.90
N GLY A 60 14.68 12.15 -3.07
CA GLY A 60 13.37 11.51 -3.01
C GLY A 60 13.26 10.25 -3.88
N LEU A 61 12.26 9.43 -3.59
CA LEU A 61 11.94 8.20 -4.34
C LEU A 61 11.99 8.50 -5.84
N SER A 62 12.89 7.84 -6.55
CA SER A 62 13.05 8.08 -7.98
C SER A 62 11.86 7.46 -8.73
N ASN A 63 11.22 8.23 -9.60
CA ASN A 63 10.04 7.74 -10.34
C ASN A 63 10.35 6.58 -11.30
N ASP A 64 11.63 6.34 -11.62
CA ASP A 64 12.08 5.18 -12.41
C ASP A 64 11.88 3.85 -11.65
N GLU A 65 11.94 3.87 -10.32
CA GLU A 65 11.66 2.71 -9.45
C GLU A 65 10.14 2.43 -9.34
N MET A 66 9.32 3.43 -9.67
CA MET A 66 7.86 3.36 -9.66
C MET A 66 7.30 3.41 -11.09
N LYS A 67 7.74 2.49 -11.98
CA LYS A 67 6.99 2.05 -13.18
C LYS A 67 5.66 1.35 -12.83
N LEU A 68 4.94 1.92 -11.86
CA LEU A 68 3.60 1.60 -11.42
C LEU A 68 2.55 1.61 -12.54
N PRO A 69 2.60 2.53 -13.54
CA PRO A 69 1.53 2.65 -14.53
C PRO A 69 1.30 1.38 -15.35
N GLN A 70 2.38 0.66 -15.69
CA GLN A 70 2.30 -0.54 -16.53
C GLN A 70 1.60 -1.69 -15.81
N PHE A 71 1.87 -1.87 -14.51
CA PHE A 71 1.26 -2.94 -13.73
C PHE A 71 -0.12 -2.56 -13.16
N LEU A 72 -0.42 -1.28 -12.95
CA LEU A 72 -1.78 -0.83 -12.63
C LEU A 72 -2.75 -1.11 -13.79
N ALA A 73 -2.29 -0.92 -15.03
CA ALA A 73 -3.08 -1.26 -16.22
C ALA A 73 -3.44 -2.77 -16.27
N PHE A 74 -2.63 -3.64 -15.67
CA PHE A 74 -2.93 -5.07 -15.57
C PHE A 74 -4.11 -5.37 -14.63
N ILE A 75 -4.22 -4.64 -13.52
CA ILE A 75 -5.29 -4.82 -12.52
C ILE A 75 -6.63 -4.30 -13.04
N LEU A 76 -6.61 -3.28 -13.89
CA LEU A 76 -7.80 -2.68 -14.49
C LEU A 76 -8.36 -3.48 -15.68
N LYS A 77 -7.70 -4.58 -16.07
CA LYS A 77 -8.24 -5.47 -17.11
C LYS A 77 -9.52 -6.16 -16.63
N PRO A 78 -10.58 -6.22 -17.46
CA PRO A 78 -11.85 -6.85 -17.08
C PRO A 78 -11.66 -8.27 -16.52
N GLU A 79 -10.73 -9.05 -17.08
CA GLU A 79 -10.42 -10.42 -16.68
C GLU A 79 -9.89 -10.50 -15.24
N ALA A 80 -9.09 -9.50 -14.83
CA ALA A 80 -8.59 -9.40 -13.46
C ALA A 80 -9.72 -9.06 -12.48
N LEU A 81 -10.79 -8.38 -12.92
CA LEU A 81 -11.87 -7.89 -12.06
C LEU A 81 -13.07 -8.83 -11.92
N VAL A 82 -13.21 -9.86 -12.78
CA VAL A 82 -14.40 -10.74 -12.84
C VAL A 82 -14.79 -11.35 -11.48
N TRP A 83 -13.80 -11.70 -10.64
CA TRP A 83 -14.04 -12.34 -9.36
C TRP A 83 -14.33 -11.35 -8.21
N THR A 84 -14.13 -10.05 -8.42
CA THR A 84 -14.32 -9.00 -7.40
C THR A 84 -15.74 -8.99 -6.83
N PRO A 85 -16.81 -9.01 -7.65
CA PRO A 85 -18.18 -9.00 -7.15
C PRO A 85 -18.48 -10.25 -6.31
N TYR A 86 -17.95 -11.41 -6.70
CA TYR A 86 -18.14 -12.65 -5.95
C TYR A 86 -17.52 -12.57 -4.55
N ILE A 87 -16.29 -12.06 -4.43
CA ILE A 87 -15.63 -11.89 -3.14
C ILE A 87 -16.37 -10.89 -2.27
N ILE A 88 -16.77 -9.75 -2.84
CA ILE A 88 -17.54 -8.74 -2.10
C ILE A 88 -18.85 -9.35 -1.60
N GLN A 89 -19.61 -10.05 -2.44
CA GLN A 89 -20.85 -10.71 -2.01
C GLN A 89 -20.60 -11.74 -0.90
N LYS A 90 -19.58 -12.59 -1.04
CA LYS A 90 -19.22 -13.58 -0.01
C LYS A 90 -18.88 -12.90 1.32
N GLN A 91 -18.11 -11.82 1.29
CA GLN A 91 -17.75 -11.04 2.48
C GLN A 91 -18.97 -10.35 3.09
N LEU A 92 -19.86 -9.76 2.29
CA LEU A 92 -21.11 -9.17 2.75
C LEU A 92 -21.98 -10.23 3.46
N LYS A 93 -22.20 -11.39 2.84
CA LYS A 93 -22.99 -12.47 3.47
C LYS A 93 -22.37 -12.90 4.80
N THR A 94 -21.08 -13.24 4.79
CA THR A 94 -20.37 -13.75 5.98
C THR A 94 -20.33 -12.74 7.13
N HIS A 95 -20.22 -11.44 6.83
CA HIS A 95 -19.98 -10.43 7.85
C HIS A 95 -21.18 -9.57 8.20
N LEU A 96 -22.24 -9.50 7.37
CA LEU A 96 -23.41 -8.65 7.60
C LEU A 96 -24.70 -9.46 7.83
N GLU A 97 -24.87 -10.65 7.23
CA GLU A 97 -26.11 -11.41 7.42
C GLU A 97 -26.28 -11.81 8.89
N GLY A 98 -27.49 -11.57 9.42
CA GLY A 98 -27.86 -11.94 10.80
C GLY A 98 -27.25 -11.06 11.89
N LYS A 99 -26.54 -9.97 11.56
CA LYS A 99 -26.00 -9.04 12.58
C LYS A 99 -26.88 -7.82 12.76
N ALA A 100 -27.18 -7.50 14.02
CA ALA A 100 -27.93 -6.30 14.38
C ALA A 100 -27.12 -5.00 14.18
N GLU A 101 -25.79 -5.08 14.34
CA GLU A 101 -24.88 -3.95 14.17
C GLU A 101 -23.57 -4.41 13.51
N VAL A 102 -23.05 -3.58 12.59
CA VAL A 102 -21.76 -3.83 11.91
C VAL A 102 -20.94 -2.55 11.87
N LYS A 103 -19.67 -2.64 12.30
CA LYS A 103 -18.70 -1.55 12.15
C LYS A 103 -18.23 -1.51 10.69
N ILE A 104 -18.72 -0.54 9.93
CA ILE A 104 -18.45 -0.42 8.49
C ILE A 104 -16.97 -0.14 8.21
N TYR A 105 -16.30 0.70 8.99
CA TYR A 105 -14.90 1.06 8.73
C TYR A 105 -13.92 -0.13 8.84
N PRO A 106 -13.94 -0.96 9.91
CA PRO A 106 -13.15 -2.20 9.94
C PRO A 106 -13.52 -3.19 8.84
N PHE A 107 -14.80 -3.24 8.45
CA PHE A 107 -15.30 -4.14 7.42
C PHE A 107 -14.83 -3.73 6.01
N SER A 108 -14.98 -2.46 5.63
CA SER A 108 -14.53 -1.95 4.33
C SER A 108 -13.02 -2.12 4.17
N ARG A 109 -12.28 -1.88 5.25
CA ARG A 109 -10.84 -2.12 5.30
C ARG A 109 -10.48 -3.60 5.12
N SER A 110 -11.18 -4.50 5.77
CA SER A 110 -10.98 -5.95 5.63
C SER A 110 -11.25 -6.43 4.20
N ILE A 111 -12.35 -5.97 3.58
CA ILE A 111 -12.65 -6.29 2.17
C ILE A 111 -11.53 -5.78 1.28
N THR A 112 -11.12 -4.52 1.44
CA THR A 112 -10.17 -3.92 0.50
C THR A 112 -8.81 -4.61 0.58
N LEU A 113 -8.33 -4.91 1.79
CA LEU A 113 -7.10 -5.68 1.97
C LEU A 113 -7.22 -7.13 1.47
N THR A 114 -8.39 -7.75 1.59
CA THR A 114 -8.65 -9.09 1.03
C THR A 114 -8.56 -9.06 -0.49
N LEU A 115 -9.18 -8.07 -1.13
CA LEU A 115 -9.09 -7.85 -2.57
C LEU A 115 -7.64 -7.58 -2.99
N ALA A 116 -6.93 -6.69 -2.31
CA ALA A 116 -5.54 -6.37 -2.59
C ALA A 116 -4.61 -7.59 -2.48
N CYS A 117 -4.77 -8.43 -1.44
CA CYS A 117 -4.03 -9.69 -1.31
C CYS A 117 -4.29 -10.63 -2.50
N ARG A 118 -5.50 -10.62 -3.06
CA ARG A 118 -5.81 -11.45 -4.21
C ARG A 118 -5.33 -10.84 -5.52
N PHE A 119 -5.44 -9.54 -5.72
CA PHE A 119 -4.95 -8.84 -6.91
C PHE A 119 -3.43 -8.86 -7.02
N PHE A 120 -2.74 -8.50 -5.94
CA PHE A 120 -1.29 -8.33 -5.97
C PHE A 120 -0.55 -9.65 -5.77
N LEU A 121 -1.04 -10.51 -4.88
CA LEU A 121 -0.33 -11.73 -4.46
C LEU A 121 -0.99 -13.02 -4.97
N GLY A 122 -2.21 -12.95 -5.52
CA GLY A 122 -2.97 -14.13 -5.94
C GLY A 122 -3.22 -15.11 -4.78
N ILE A 123 -3.34 -14.62 -3.54
CA ILE A 123 -3.59 -15.48 -2.37
C ILE A 123 -5.08 -15.78 -2.29
N GLU A 124 -5.42 -17.07 -2.29
CA GLU A 124 -6.80 -17.55 -2.16
C GLU A 124 -7.10 -18.12 -0.77
N ASN A 125 -6.07 -18.52 -0.03
CA ASN A 125 -6.22 -19.12 1.29
C ASN A 125 -6.74 -18.06 2.29
N PRO A 126 -7.95 -18.25 2.88
CA PRO A 126 -8.58 -17.24 3.73
C PRO A 126 -7.82 -16.98 5.04
N GLU A 127 -7.13 -17.98 5.59
CA GLU A 127 -6.36 -17.84 6.83
C GLU A 127 -5.09 -17.01 6.59
N ARG A 128 -4.38 -17.26 5.48
CA ARG A 128 -3.22 -16.46 5.07
C ARG A 128 -3.60 -15.01 4.79
N VAL A 129 -4.73 -14.78 4.12
CA VAL A 129 -5.29 -13.43 3.94
C VAL A 129 -5.61 -12.77 5.27
N ALA A 130 -6.31 -13.46 6.17
CA ALA A 130 -6.65 -12.91 7.49
C ALA A 130 -5.41 -12.53 8.31
N LYS A 131 -4.34 -13.34 8.24
CA LYS A 131 -3.04 -13.05 8.86
C LYS A 131 -2.42 -11.77 8.30
N LEU A 132 -2.38 -11.61 6.98
CA LEU A 132 -1.86 -10.40 6.33
C LEU A 132 -2.71 -9.17 6.69
N VAL A 133 -4.03 -9.27 6.60
CA VAL A 133 -4.98 -8.20 6.99
C VAL A 133 -4.72 -7.74 8.43
N CYS A 134 -4.51 -8.68 9.36
CA CYS A 134 -4.19 -8.37 10.74
C CYS A 134 -2.86 -7.60 10.90
N GLN A 135 -1.82 -7.96 10.16
CA GLN A 135 -0.55 -7.22 10.20
C GLN A 135 -0.69 -5.83 9.57
N PHE A 136 -1.37 -5.71 8.43
CA PHE A 136 -1.65 -4.40 7.82
C PHE A 136 -2.44 -3.49 8.76
N ASN A 137 -3.35 -4.04 9.57
CA ASN A 137 -4.04 -3.27 10.62
C ASN A 137 -3.09 -2.58 11.60
N LYS A 138 -2.06 -3.29 12.06
CA LYS A 138 -1.03 -2.72 12.94
C LYS A 138 -0.17 -1.69 12.23
N VAL A 139 0.21 -1.98 10.99
CA VAL A 139 1.03 -1.09 10.15
C VAL A 139 0.36 0.26 9.94
N THR A 140 -0.91 0.27 9.54
CA THR A 140 -1.71 1.50 9.42
C THR A 140 -1.81 2.28 10.70
N HIS A 141 -1.96 1.61 11.83
CA HIS A 141 -2.04 2.31 13.10
C HIS A 141 -0.70 3.00 13.44
N GLY A 142 0.43 2.43 13.05
CA GLY A 142 1.74 3.03 13.30
C GLY A 142 2.21 4.03 12.24
N MET A 143 1.77 3.95 10.99
CA MET A 143 2.30 4.78 9.90
C MET A 143 1.99 6.29 10.06
N HIS A 144 0.91 6.62 10.76
CA HIS A 144 0.51 8.01 11.05
C HIS A 144 1.01 8.52 12.42
N THR A 145 1.93 7.80 13.07
CA THR A 145 2.44 8.15 14.41
C THR A 145 3.87 8.65 14.38
N LEU A 146 4.35 9.18 15.50
CA LEU A 146 5.75 9.54 15.65
C LEU A 146 6.63 8.30 15.45
N PRO A 147 7.72 8.38 14.66
CA PRO A 147 8.57 7.24 14.30
C PRO A 147 9.51 6.82 15.46
N LEU A 148 8.94 6.54 16.63
CA LEU A 148 9.61 6.14 17.86
C LEU A 148 9.52 4.62 18.04
N ASN A 149 10.66 3.94 17.86
CA ASN A 149 10.76 2.48 17.97
C ASN A 149 10.96 2.04 19.44
N ILE A 150 9.95 2.26 20.27
CA ILE A 150 9.97 1.95 21.71
C ILE A 150 8.87 0.92 22.00
N PRO A 151 9.15 -0.17 22.75
CA PRO A 151 8.13 -1.14 23.11
C PRO A 151 6.87 -0.48 23.70
N GLY A 152 5.70 -0.88 23.21
CA GLY A 152 4.41 -0.31 23.61
C GLY A 152 3.87 0.80 22.69
N THR A 153 4.69 1.35 21.78
CA THR A 153 4.18 2.33 20.79
C THR A 153 3.51 1.65 19.60
N ALA A 154 2.60 2.38 18.94
CA ALA A 154 1.99 1.97 17.69
C ALA A 154 3.05 1.77 16.58
N PHE A 155 4.05 2.65 16.51
CA PHE A 155 5.14 2.56 15.55
C PHE A 155 6.01 1.31 15.77
N TYR A 156 6.32 0.95 17.01
CA TYR A 156 7.04 -0.29 17.33
C TYR A 156 6.26 -1.52 16.86
N SER A 157 4.96 -1.54 17.12
CA SER A 157 4.07 -2.63 16.67
C SER A 157 4.00 -2.71 15.14
N ALA A 158 3.99 -1.56 14.46
CA ALA A 158 4.03 -1.49 13.00
C ALA A 158 5.36 -2.01 12.43
N ILE A 159 6.51 -1.67 13.01
CA ILE A 159 7.81 -2.22 12.57
C ILE A 159 7.80 -3.75 12.63
N LYS A 160 7.33 -4.32 13.74
CA LYS A 160 7.23 -5.77 13.90
C LYS A 160 6.28 -6.38 12.88
N ALA A 161 5.12 -5.76 12.66
CA ALA A 161 4.16 -6.21 11.67
C ALA A 161 4.71 -6.16 10.24
N THR A 162 5.46 -5.11 9.87
CA THR A 162 6.10 -5.03 8.55
C THR A 162 7.15 -6.12 8.37
N GLY A 163 7.91 -6.48 9.42
CA GLY A 163 8.82 -7.63 9.36
C GLY A 163 8.09 -8.94 9.06
N VAL A 164 6.91 -9.17 9.63
CA VAL A 164 6.07 -10.34 9.33
C VAL A 164 5.55 -10.29 7.88
N ILE A 165 5.10 -9.14 7.40
CA ILE A 165 4.61 -8.96 6.03
C ILE A 165 5.72 -9.24 5.01
N ARG A 166 6.93 -8.71 5.23
CA ARG A 166 8.08 -8.96 4.34
C ARG A 166 8.41 -10.45 4.23
N LYS A 167 8.35 -11.17 5.35
CA LYS A 167 8.56 -12.62 5.36
C LYS A 167 7.49 -13.36 4.55
N GLU A 168 6.22 -13.06 4.80
CA GLU A 168 5.11 -13.66 4.02
C GLU A 168 5.22 -13.34 2.53
N LEU A 169 5.67 -12.14 2.18
CA LEU A 169 5.87 -11.72 0.80
C LEU A 169 6.99 -12.51 0.13
N ALA A 170 8.12 -12.71 0.80
CA ALA A 170 9.21 -13.56 0.32
C ALA A 170 8.73 -15.01 0.08
N ASP A 171 7.95 -15.56 1.01
CA ASP A 171 7.39 -16.91 0.87
C ASP A 171 6.45 -17.00 -0.35
N VAL A 172 5.57 -16.02 -0.55
CA VAL A 172 4.69 -15.94 -1.73
C VAL A 172 5.50 -15.84 -3.03
N ILE A 173 6.51 -14.96 -3.08
CA ILE A 173 7.33 -14.77 -4.29
C ILE A 173 8.02 -16.10 -4.65
N ALA A 174 8.60 -16.79 -3.68
CA ALA A 174 9.23 -18.09 -3.88
C ALA A 174 8.25 -19.14 -4.42
N GLU A 175 7.05 -19.25 -3.83
CA GLU A 175 5.98 -20.14 -4.30
C GLU A 175 5.58 -19.82 -5.76
N LYS A 176 5.46 -18.54 -6.09
CA LYS A 176 5.06 -18.08 -7.43
C LYS A 176 6.15 -18.37 -8.46
N ARG A 177 7.43 -18.13 -8.13
CA ARG A 177 8.55 -18.49 -9.02
C ARG A 177 8.57 -19.97 -9.35
N ALA A 178 8.39 -20.83 -8.33
CA ALA A 178 8.33 -22.27 -8.55
C ALA A 178 7.17 -22.67 -9.48
N ARG A 179 5.99 -22.05 -9.32
CA ARG A 179 4.83 -22.26 -10.21
C ARG A 179 5.05 -21.77 -11.64
N VAL A 180 5.70 -20.62 -11.81
CA VAL A 180 6.05 -20.09 -13.14
C VAL A 180 7.03 -21.03 -13.84
N ALA A 181 8.04 -21.51 -13.11
CA ALA A 181 9.00 -22.49 -13.64
C ALA A 181 8.34 -23.82 -14.05
N SER A 182 7.25 -24.22 -13.38
CA SER A 182 6.47 -25.41 -13.74
C SER A 182 5.42 -25.18 -14.84
N GLY A 183 5.32 -23.97 -15.41
CA GLY A 183 4.35 -23.63 -16.47
C GLY A 183 2.89 -23.52 -15.99
N ALA A 184 2.65 -23.38 -14.69
CA ALA A 184 1.29 -23.28 -14.17
C ALA A 184 0.68 -21.89 -14.47
N PRO A 185 -0.55 -21.81 -15.00
CA PRO A 185 -1.20 -20.53 -15.23
C PRO A 185 -1.46 -19.85 -13.89
N THR A 186 -0.93 -18.64 -13.73
CA THR A 186 -1.19 -17.78 -12.58
C THR A 186 -1.24 -16.36 -13.09
N GLN A 187 -2.32 -15.64 -12.78
CA GLN A 187 -2.55 -14.29 -13.31
C GLN A 187 -2.82 -13.35 -12.13
N ASP A 188 -1.74 -12.88 -11.53
CA ASP A 188 -1.71 -11.84 -10.51
C ASP A 188 -0.50 -10.94 -10.75
N MET A 189 -0.47 -9.79 -10.07
CA MET A 189 0.57 -8.80 -10.30
C MET A 189 1.97 -9.33 -9.96
N CYS A 190 2.12 -10.07 -8.85
CA CYS A 190 3.38 -10.69 -8.47
C CYS A 190 3.91 -11.62 -9.57
N THR A 191 3.03 -12.44 -10.14
CA THR A 191 3.39 -13.34 -11.24
C THR A 191 3.81 -12.57 -12.49
N ALA A 192 3.10 -11.48 -12.84
CA ALA A 192 3.47 -10.63 -13.96
C ALA A 192 4.87 -10.01 -13.76
N MET A 193 5.17 -9.52 -12.56
CA MET A 193 6.49 -8.97 -12.23
C MET A 193 7.61 -10.04 -12.31
N ILE A 194 7.33 -11.27 -11.89
CA ILE A 194 8.26 -12.41 -12.02
C ILE A 194 8.56 -12.72 -13.49
N VAL A 195 7.53 -12.73 -14.35
CA VAL A 195 7.67 -13.01 -15.78
C VAL A 195 8.45 -11.91 -16.51
N GLU A 196 8.32 -10.66 -16.06
CA GLU A 196 9.14 -9.54 -16.57
C GLU A 196 10.60 -9.55 -16.05
N GLY A 197 10.96 -10.51 -15.19
CA GLY A 197 12.35 -10.73 -14.77
C GLY A 197 12.83 -9.84 -13.63
N MET A 198 11.93 -9.23 -12.84
CA MET A 198 12.32 -8.47 -11.64
C MET A 198 12.94 -9.36 -10.57
N SER A 199 13.79 -8.75 -9.72
CA SER A 199 14.34 -9.38 -8.52
C SER A 199 13.28 -9.56 -7.42
N ASP A 200 13.55 -10.42 -6.43
CA ASP A 200 12.64 -10.64 -5.30
C ASP A 200 12.52 -9.41 -4.42
N GLU A 201 13.62 -8.69 -4.25
CA GLU A 201 13.71 -7.43 -3.54
C GLU A 201 12.82 -6.36 -4.21
N ASP A 202 12.94 -6.18 -5.53
CA ASP A 202 12.15 -5.19 -6.27
C ASP A 202 10.65 -5.51 -6.22
N ILE A 203 10.29 -6.78 -6.38
CA ILE A 203 8.89 -7.23 -6.29
C ILE A 203 8.34 -6.96 -4.90
N SER A 204 9.12 -7.31 -3.86
CA SER A 204 8.74 -7.13 -2.47
C SER A 204 8.51 -5.64 -2.15
N GLU A 205 9.43 -4.77 -2.56
CA GLU A 205 9.32 -3.32 -2.35
C GLU A 205 8.14 -2.71 -3.12
N LYS A 206 7.96 -3.05 -4.40
CA LYS A 206 6.85 -2.54 -5.22
C LYS A 206 5.49 -2.96 -4.68
N ILE A 207 5.30 -4.24 -4.35
CA ILE A 207 4.03 -4.74 -3.81
C ILE A 207 3.76 -4.13 -2.43
N THR A 208 4.79 -3.99 -1.60
CA THR A 208 4.66 -3.31 -0.31
C THR A 208 4.25 -1.85 -0.51
N GLY A 209 4.88 -1.13 -1.43
CA GLY A 209 4.54 0.25 -1.78
C GLY A 209 3.09 0.41 -2.25
N LEU A 210 2.61 -0.48 -3.11
CA LEU A 210 1.23 -0.51 -3.60
C LEU A 210 0.22 -0.76 -2.48
N LEU A 211 0.47 -1.78 -1.66
CA LEU A 211 -0.37 -2.07 -0.50
C LEU A 211 -0.45 -0.88 0.45
N VAL A 212 0.64 -0.12 0.58
CA VAL A 212 0.69 1.08 1.40
C VAL A 212 -0.04 2.25 0.76
N LEU A 213 0.10 2.48 -0.54
CA LEU A 213 -0.63 3.51 -1.26
C LEU A 213 -2.14 3.26 -1.19
N ASP A 214 -2.59 2.02 -1.41
CA ASP A 214 -3.99 1.64 -1.25
C ASP A 214 -4.46 1.92 0.18
N ILE A 215 -3.69 1.49 1.18
CA ILE A 215 -3.99 1.74 2.58
C ILE A 215 -4.07 3.24 2.87
N VAL A 216 -3.13 4.04 2.41
CA VAL A 216 -3.07 5.49 2.68
C VAL A 216 -4.22 6.20 1.97
N GLN A 217 -4.54 5.84 0.72
CA GLN A 217 -5.64 6.45 -0.03
C GLN A 217 -7.02 6.10 0.55
N LEU A 218 -7.21 4.90 1.10
CA LEU A 218 -8.46 4.49 1.76
C LEU A 218 -8.68 5.15 3.13
N LEU A 219 -7.67 5.84 3.66
CA LEU A 219 -7.66 6.40 5.02
C LEU A 219 -7.65 7.91 5.08
N ILE A 220 -7.69 8.59 3.92
CA ILE A 220 -7.92 10.02 3.87
C ILE A 220 -9.44 10.23 3.88
N PRO A 221 -10.02 10.74 4.98
CA PRO A 221 -11.43 11.12 5.01
C PRO A 221 -11.75 12.29 4.07
#